data_AF-A0A948V527-F1
#
_entry.id   AF-A0A948V527-F1
#
_cell.length_a   1.000
_cell.length_b   1.000
_cell.length_c   1.000
_cell.angle_alpha   90.00
_cell.angle_beta   90.00
_cell.angle_gamma   90.00
#
_symmetry.space_group_name_H-M   'P 1'
#
loop_
_entity.id
_entity.type
_entity.pdbx_description
1 polymer ?
#
loop_
_entity_poly.entity_id
_entity_poly.type
_entity_poly.pdbx_seq_one_letter_code
_entity_poly.pdbx_strand_id
1 'polypeptide(L)'
;MKKFIILILISFIFFGLANFAFAQEDNQVDIYFFYGSTCPHCKKAEVFLKDLQERYPSIKMNAYEVYSNKDNAKLLLEFLKSCEEEEVVMVPAIFIGDKAIIGYLNDEITGKTIEKAVENCLIEVCVNPLEKLNCEKKEKKDEIINYPFIGQINLSKLSLPILTVVVGALDGFNPCAMWVLLFLIALLVNVKSRKKMWLVGGTFILASGAVYFLLLTAWLNLFLAISYVGLTRIIIGIIALGAGIWQIRNFIVYKPGVCEVAPVNSKRQEKLTEKAKQIVQSSALPATLLGII
;
A
#
# COMPACT_ATOMS: atom_id res chain seq x y z
N MET A 1 -76.90 -21.97 13.09
CA MET A 1 -75.57 -22.17 13.71
C MET A 1 -74.78 -23.31 13.09
N LYS A 2 -75.30 -24.55 12.98
CA LYS A 2 -74.58 -25.68 12.34
C LYS A 2 -74.08 -25.42 10.91
N LYS A 3 -74.87 -24.73 10.06
CA LYS A 3 -74.47 -24.37 8.68
C LYS A 3 -73.32 -23.35 8.62
N PHE A 4 -73.20 -22.48 9.62
CA PHE A 4 -72.14 -21.46 9.69
C PHE A 4 -70.81 -22.09 10.14
N ILE A 5 -70.87 -23.06 11.05
CA ILE A 5 -69.70 -23.83 11.51
C ILE A 5 -69.12 -24.68 10.37
N ILE A 6 -69.98 -25.28 9.53
CA ILE A 6 -69.54 -26.07 8.37
C ILE A 6 -68.84 -25.19 7.31
N LEU A 7 -69.35 -23.98 7.07
CA LEU A 7 -68.71 -23.01 6.15
C LEU A 7 -67.34 -22.56 6.65
N ILE A 8 -67.18 -22.35 7.96
CA ILE A 8 -65.89 -22.01 8.58
C ILE A 8 -64.92 -23.19 8.48
N LEU A 9 -65.38 -24.43 8.73
CA LEU A 9 -64.54 -25.62 8.60
C LEU A 9 -64.07 -25.87 7.15
N ILE A 10 -64.96 -25.66 6.17
CA ILE A 10 -64.61 -25.78 4.74
C ILE A 10 -63.61 -24.69 4.34
N SER A 11 -63.79 -23.45 4.82
CA SER A 11 -62.84 -22.36 4.58
C SER A 11 -61.46 -22.64 5.20
N PHE A 12 -61.40 -23.26 6.38
CA PHE A 12 -60.14 -23.63 7.03
C PHE A 12 -59.41 -24.77 6.30
N ILE A 13 -60.16 -25.74 5.76
CA ILE A 13 -59.61 -26.84 4.96
C ILE A 13 -59.10 -26.32 3.61
N PHE A 14 -59.80 -25.35 2.99
CA PHE A 14 -59.36 -24.74 1.74
C PHE A 14 -58.11 -23.87 1.91
N PHE A 15 -57.94 -23.24 3.08
CA PHE A 15 -56.73 -22.47 3.41
C PHE A 15 -55.56 -23.37 3.83
N GLY A 16 -55.83 -24.53 4.45
CA GLY A 16 -54.81 -25.51 4.84
C GLY A 16 -54.22 -26.33 3.69
N LEU A 17 -54.87 -26.35 2.52
CA LEU A 17 -54.37 -27.00 1.29
C LEU A 17 -53.64 -26.03 0.35
N ALA A 18 -53.57 -24.74 0.68
CA ALA A 18 -52.73 -23.79 -0.02
C ALA A 18 -51.27 -24.05 0.36
N ASN A 19 -50.62 -24.96 -0.36
CA ASN A 19 -49.17 -25.02 -0.41
C ASN A 19 -48.70 -23.68 -1.00
N PHE A 20 -48.25 -22.77 -0.13
CA PHE A 20 -47.45 -21.63 -0.55
C PHE A 20 -46.12 -22.20 -1.06
N ALA A 21 -46.11 -22.54 -2.34
CA ALA A 21 -44.86 -22.71 -3.07
C ALA A 21 -44.25 -21.32 -3.17
N PHE A 22 -43.29 -21.02 -2.28
CA PHE A 22 -42.33 -19.98 -2.57
C PHE A 22 -41.60 -20.43 -3.82
N ALA A 23 -41.81 -19.72 -4.94
CA ALA A 23 -40.96 -19.85 -6.09
C ALA A 23 -39.55 -19.49 -5.62
N GLN A 24 -38.68 -20.49 -5.51
CA GLN A 24 -37.27 -20.27 -5.31
C GLN A 24 -36.77 -19.70 -6.64
N GLU A 25 -36.62 -18.38 -6.68
CA GLU A 25 -35.93 -17.70 -7.75
C GLU A 25 -34.56 -18.38 -7.87
N ASP A 26 -34.27 -18.89 -9.06
CA ASP A 26 -33.04 -19.61 -9.34
C ASP A 26 -31.92 -18.58 -9.19
N ASN A 27 -31.31 -18.50 -7.99
CA ASN A 27 -30.26 -17.53 -7.65
C ASN A 27 -28.98 -17.86 -8.46
N GLN A 28 -29.01 -17.52 -9.75
CA GLN A 28 -27.91 -17.65 -10.68
C GLN A 28 -26.81 -16.67 -10.29
N VAL A 29 -25.59 -17.17 -10.11
CA VAL A 29 -24.42 -16.36 -9.74
C VAL A 29 -23.58 -16.13 -10.98
N ASP A 30 -23.64 -14.93 -11.56
CA ASP A 30 -22.77 -14.55 -12.68
C ASP A 30 -21.36 -14.23 -12.17
N ILE A 31 -20.37 -14.95 -12.70
CA ILE A 31 -18.95 -14.69 -12.47
C ILE A 31 -18.34 -14.17 -13.76
N TYR A 32 -17.69 -13.01 -13.71
CA TYR A 32 -16.93 -12.46 -14.83
C TYR A 32 -15.43 -12.69 -14.60
N PHE A 33 -14.82 -13.52 -15.44
CA PHE A 33 -13.42 -13.92 -15.34
C PHE A 33 -12.61 -13.39 -16.51
N PHE A 34 -11.78 -12.39 -16.26
CA PHE A 34 -10.88 -11.83 -17.26
C PHE A 34 -9.49 -12.44 -17.11
N TYR A 35 -8.95 -12.95 -18.21
CA TYR A 35 -7.69 -13.72 -18.20
C TYR A 35 -6.79 -13.41 -19.40
N GLY A 36 -5.50 -13.73 -19.25
CA GLY A 36 -4.55 -13.74 -20.36
C GLY A 36 -4.25 -15.17 -20.80
N SER A 37 -4.18 -15.41 -22.11
CA SER A 37 -3.84 -16.72 -22.69
C SER A 37 -2.48 -17.27 -22.23
N THR A 38 -1.52 -16.39 -21.95
CA THR A 38 -0.16 -16.74 -21.49
C THR A 38 0.05 -16.54 -19.99
N CYS A 39 -1.00 -16.25 -19.22
CA CYS A 39 -0.93 -15.92 -17.80
C CYS A 39 -0.97 -17.20 -16.92
N PRO A 40 0.12 -17.54 -16.18
CA PRO A 40 0.16 -18.77 -15.37
C PRO A 40 -0.83 -18.78 -14.21
N HIS A 41 -1.02 -17.64 -13.54
CA HIS A 41 -1.97 -17.49 -12.45
C HIS A 41 -3.42 -17.63 -12.92
N CYS A 42 -3.69 -17.18 -14.15
CA CYS A 42 -5.00 -17.33 -14.78
C CYS A 42 -5.32 -18.80 -15.04
N LYS A 43 -4.33 -19.62 -15.43
CA LYS A 43 -4.55 -21.05 -15.62
C LYS A 43 -4.93 -21.77 -14.32
N LYS A 44 -4.30 -21.38 -13.19
CA LYS A 44 -4.66 -21.91 -11.87
C LYS A 44 -6.07 -21.50 -11.47
N ALA A 45 -6.41 -20.21 -11.62
CA ALA A 45 -7.75 -19.71 -11.37
C ALA A 45 -8.80 -20.43 -12.23
N GLU A 46 -8.53 -20.68 -13.52
CA GLU A 46 -9.44 -21.39 -14.42
C GLU A 46 -9.74 -22.82 -13.93
N VAL A 47 -8.73 -23.55 -13.43
CA VAL A 47 -8.93 -24.90 -12.88
C VAL A 47 -9.82 -24.85 -11.63
N PHE A 48 -9.53 -23.94 -10.70
CA PHE A 48 -10.32 -23.76 -9.50
C PHE A 48 -11.77 -23.33 -9.80
N LEU A 49 -11.97 -22.40 -10.73
CA LEU A 49 -13.30 -21.91 -11.10
C LEU A 49 -14.14 -23.01 -11.78
N LYS A 50 -13.52 -23.93 -12.52
CA LYS A 50 -14.22 -25.10 -13.08
C LYS A 50 -14.67 -26.06 -11.99
N ASP A 51 -13.80 -26.40 -11.04
CA ASP A 51 -14.16 -27.21 -9.87
C ASP A 51 -15.30 -26.54 -9.08
N LEU A 52 -15.21 -25.22 -8.88
CA LEU A 52 -16.23 -24.46 -8.18
C LEU A 52 -17.58 -24.49 -8.92
N GLN A 53 -17.58 -24.39 -10.25
CA GLN A 53 -18.79 -24.48 -11.07
C GLN A 53 -19.43 -25.88 -11.02
N GLU A 54 -18.63 -26.95 -10.88
CA GLU A 54 -19.14 -28.30 -10.66
C GLU A 54 -19.80 -28.44 -9.28
N ARG A 55 -19.22 -27.81 -8.24
CA ARG A 55 -19.77 -27.81 -6.87
C ARG A 55 -21.01 -26.91 -6.71
N TYR A 56 -21.09 -25.83 -7.48
CA TYR A 56 -22.21 -24.88 -7.47
C TYR A 56 -22.78 -24.69 -8.89
N PRO A 57 -23.72 -25.55 -9.34
CA PRO A 57 -24.27 -25.53 -10.70
C PRO A 57 -25.03 -24.25 -11.07
N SER A 58 -25.42 -23.42 -10.09
CA SER A 58 -26.05 -22.11 -10.30
C SER A 58 -25.06 -21.04 -10.78
N ILE A 59 -23.76 -21.33 -10.79
CA ILE A 59 -22.73 -20.42 -11.32
C ILE A 59 -22.83 -20.36 -12.85
N LYS A 60 -22.93 -19.12 -13.36
CA LYS A 60 -22.74 -18.81 -14.77
C LYS A 60 -21.39 -18.16 -14.98
N MET A 61 -20.49 -18.88 -15.65
CA MET A 61 -19.14 -18.41 -15.94
C MET A 61 -19.09 -17.59 -17.24
N ASN A 62 -18.68 -16.33 -17.14
CA ASN A 62 -18.46 -15.43 -18.27
C ASN A 62 -16.95 -15.13 -18.37
N ALA A 63 -16.23 -15.88 -19.21
CA ALA A 63 -14.77 -15.78 -19.31
C ALA A 63 -14.31 -14.97 -20.54
N TYR A 64 -13.38 -14.04 -20.36
CA TYR A 64 -12.91 -13.10 -21.39
C TYR A 64 -11.38 -13.06 -21.46
N GLU A 65 -10.81 -13.46 -22.60
CA GLU A 65 -9.38 -13.30 -22.86
C GLU A 65 -9.07 -11.85 -23.24
N VAL A 66 -8.08 -11.20 -22.60
CA VAL A 66 -7.82 -9.76 -22.77
C VAL A 66 -6.50 -9.41 -23.47
N TYR A 67 -5.58 -10.35 -23.70
CA TYR A 67 -4.31 -10.03 -24.37
C TYR A 67 -4.47 -9.93 -25.89
N SER A 68 -5.31 -10.79 -26.48
CA SER A 68 -5.52 -10.87 -27.92
C SER A 68 -6.84 -10.22 -28.36
N ASN A 69 -7.74 -9.90 -27.43
CA ASN A 69 -9.02 -9.28 -27.72
C ASN A 69 -9.14 -7.89 -27.06
N LYS A 70 -9.09 -6.86 -27.89
CA LYS A 70 -9.16 -5.45 -27.45
C LYS A 70 -10.51 -5.08 -26.85
N ASP A 71 -11.61 -5.68 -27.29
CA ASP A 71 -12.93 -5.33 -26.79
C ASP A 71 -13.17 -5.96 -25.41
N ASN A 72 -12.66 -7.18 -25.18
CA ASN A 72 -12.60 -7.77 -23.85
C ASN A 72 -11.72 -6.96 -22.89
N ALA A 73 -10.58 -6.46 -23.37
CA ALA A 73 -9.72 -5.58 -22.58
C ALA A 73 -10.41 -4.26 -22.21
N LYS A 74 -11.19 -3.67 -23.13
CA LYS A 74 -12.03 -2.50 -22.82
C LYS A 74 -13.10 -2.84 -21.78
N LEU A 75 -13.76 -3.99 -21.91
CA LEU A 75 -14.75 -4.44 -20.93
C LEU A 75 -14.12 -4.59 -19.54
N LEU A 76 -12.93 -5.18 -19.41
CA LEU A 76 -12.19 -5.22 -18.14
C LEU A 76 -11.95 -3.81 -17.58
N LEU A 77 -11.57 -2.84 -18.42
CA LEU A 77 -11.39 -1.45 -17.98
C LEU A 77 -12.70 -0.82 -17.52
N GLU A 78 -13.84 -1.17 -18.12
CA GLU A 78 -15.15 -0.69 -17.68
C GLU A 78 -15.52 -1.26 -16.30
N PHE A 79 -15.27 -2.56 -16.08
CA PHE A 79 -15.46 -3.20 -14.78
C PHE A 79 -14.59 -2.55 -13.69
N LEU A 80 -13.28 -2.40 -13.94
CA LEU A 80 -12.35 -1.79 -12.97
C LEU A 80 -12.64 -0.31 -12.69
N LYS A 81 -13.23 0.42 -13.65
CA LYS A 81 -13.64 1.81 -13.46
C LYS A 81 -14.99 1.94 -12.76
N SER A 82 -15.77 0.87 -12.71
CA SER A 82 -17.08 0.88 -12.08
C SER A 82 -16.93 0.81 -10.57
N CYS A 83 -17.67 1.68 -9.87
CA CYS A 83 -17.97 1.58 -8.44
C CYS A 83 -16.78 1.18 -7.51
N GLU A 84 -15.84 2.12 -7.31
CA GLU A 84 -14.77 2.15 -6.27
C GLU A 84 -13.64 1.10 -6.34
N GLU A 85 -13.46 0.43 -7.48
CA GLU A 85 -12.43 -0.61 -7.62
C GLU A 85 -11.08 -0.06 -8.12
N GLU A 86 -10.01 -0.77 -7.80
CA GLU A 86 -8.61 -0.35 -7.99
C GLU A 86 -8.28 -0.02 -9.44
N GLU A 87 -7.50 1.05 -9.67
CA GLU A 87 -7.01 1.43 -11.02
C GLU A 87 -5.94 0.45 -11.58
N VAL A 88 -5.66 -0.65 -10.88
CA VAL A 88 -4.64 -1.62 -11.28
C VAL A 88 -5.24 -2.65 -12.24
N VAL A 89 -4.92 -2.48 -13.52
CA VAL A 89 -5.30 -3.44 -14.57
C VAL A 89 -4.38 -4.66 -14.51
N MET A 90 -4.86 -5.74 -13.90
CA MET A 90 -4.13 -7.01 -13.79
C MET A 90 -5.08 -8.20 -14.05
N VAL A 91 -4.52 -9.31 -14.54
CA VAL A 91 -5.23 -10.59 -14.68
C VAL A 91 -4.55 -11.69 -13.84
N PRO A 92 -5.30 -12.69 -13.32
CA PRO A 92 -6.75 -12.84 -13.46
C PRO A 92 -7.53 -11.79 -12.68
N ALA A 93 -8.62 -11.28 -13.26
CA ALA A 93 -9.58 -10.41 -12.56
C ALA A 93 -10.94 -11.11 -12.54
N ILE A 94 -11.51 -11.26 -11.35
CA ILE A 94 -12.72 -12.03 -11.11
C ILE A 94 -13.73 -11.13 -10.42
N PHE A 95 -14.92 -10.99 -10.99
CA PHE A 95 -16.01 -10.17 -10.44
C PHE A 95 -17.20 -11.04 -10.10
N ILE A 96 -17.67 -10.95 -8.86
CA ILE A 96 -18.78 -11.74 -8.30
C ILE A 96 -19.60 -10.83 -7.40
N GLY A 97 -20.88 -10.65 -7.73
CA GLY A 97 -21.73 -9.73 -6.98
C GLY A 97 -21.16 -8.31 -6.96
N ASP A 98 -20.92 -7.81 -5.75
CA ASP A 98 -20.33 -6.51 -5.48
C ASP A 98 -18.80 -6.52 -5.32
N LYS A 99 -18.14 -7.67 -5.51
CA LYS A 99 -16.70 -7.82 -5.26
C LYS A 99 -15.88 -7.98 -6.52
N ALA A 100 -14.77 -7.23 -6.61
CA ALA A 100 -13.63 -7.57 -7.44
C ALA A 100 -12.54 -8.30 -6.66
N ILE A 101 -11.99 -9.33 -7.30
CA ILE A 101 -10.89 -10.13 -6.80
C ILE A 101 -9.81 -10.11 -7.89
N ILE A 102 -8.71 -9.39 -7.62
CA ILE A 102 -7.59 -9.22 -8.55
C ILE A 102 -6.43 -10.12 -8.16
N GLY A 103 -5.96 -10.92 -9.11
CA GLY A 103 -4.90 -11.90 -8.93
C GLY A 103 -5.41 -13.25 -8.41
N TYR A 104 -4.53 -14.26 -8.46
CA TYR A 104 -4.80 -15.58 -7.90
C TYR A 104 -3.53 -16.22 -7.37
N LEU A 105 -3.46 -16.41 -6.05
CA LEU A 105 -2.29 -16.98 -5.39
C LEU A 105 -2.39 -18.51 -5.34
N ASN A 106 -3.40 -19.02 -4.65
CA ASN A 106 -3.73 -20.44 -4.47
C ASN A 106 -5.17 -20.60 -3.96
N ASP A 107 -5.61 -21.85 -3.89
CA ASP A 107 -6.94 -22.29 -3.47
C ASP A 107 -7.21 -21.92 -2.00
N GLU A 108 -6.21 -21.97 -1.12
CA GLU A 108 -6.38 -21.71 0.31
C GLU A 108 -6.57 -20.24 0.67
N ILE A 109 -6.08 -19.31 -0.16
CA ILE A 109 -6.15 -17.87 0.08
C ILE A 109 -7.16 -17.22 -0.86
N THR A 110 -6.85 -17.17 -2.16
CA THR A 110 -7.72 -16.53 -3.14
C THR A 110 -8.91 -17.42 -3.46
N GLY A 111 -8.73 -18.74 -3.58
CA GLY A 111 -9.83 -19.68 -3.83
C GLY A 111 -10.93 -19.59 -2.76
N LYS A 112 -10.57 -19.62 -1.47
CA LYS A 112 -11.53 -19.42 -0.38
C LYS A 112 -12.23 -18.05 -0.42
N THR A 113 -11.55 -17.02 -0.90
CA THR A 113 -12.15 -15.68 -1.05
C THR A 113 -13.22 -15.68 -2.14
N ILE A 114 -12.94 -16.35 -3.27
CA ILE A 114 -13.88 -16.53 -4.38
C ILE A 114 -15.07 -17.37 -3.93
N GLU A 115 -14.82 -18.52 -3.29
CA GLU A 115 -15.87 -19.41 -2.81
C GLU A 115 -16.80 -18.71 -1.83
N LYS A 116 -16.25 -17.96 -0.86
CA LYS A 116 -17.05 -17.15 0.07
C LYS A 116 -17.87 -16.06 -0.65
N ALA A 117 -17.36 -15.49 -1.73
CA ALA A 117 -18.13 -14.52 -2.52
C ALA A 117 -19.33 -15.19 -3.21
N VAL A 118 -19.15 -16.40 -3.75
CA VAL A 118 -20.25 -17.20 -4.31
C VAL A 118 -21.25 -17.57 -3.23
N GLU A 119 -20.82 -18.10 -2.09
CA GLU A 119 -21.70 -18.47 -0.98
C GLU A 119 -22.55 -17.29 -0.50
N ASN A 120 -21.93 -16.12 -0.35
CA ASN A 120 -22.66 -14.89 0.00
C ASN A 120 -23.73 -14.54 -1.07
N CYS A 121 -23.38 -14.64 -2.35
CA CYS A 121 -24.30 -14.41 -3.46
C CYS A 121 -25.46 -15.42 -3.54
N LEU A 122 -25.33 -16.59 -2.93
CA LEU A 122 -26.42 -17.57 -2.86
C LEU A 122 -27.39 -17.27 -1.71
N ILE A 123 -26.92 -16.60 -0.65
CA ILE A 123 -27.70 -16.28 0.56
C ILE A 123 -28.36 -14.90 0.45
N GLU A 124 -27.64 -13.92 -0.09
CA GLU A 124 -28.10 -12.54 -0.28
C GLU A 124 -28.48 -12.28 -1.75
N VAL A 125 -29.12 -11.14 -2.03
CA VAL A 125 -29.41 -10.75 -3.42
C VAL A 125 -28.10 -10.48 -4.15
N CYS A 126 -27.71 -11.39 -5.05
CA CYS A 126 -26.52 -11.23 -5.87
C CYS A 126 -26.78 -10.23 -7.00
N VAL A 127 -26.16 -9.06 -6.93
CA VAL A 127 -26.20 -8.07 -8.01
C VAL A 127 -25.37 -8.58 -9.18
N ASN A 128 -25.88 -8.50 -10.41
CA ASN A 128 -25.08 -8.87 -11.57
C ASN A 128 -23.93 -7.88 -11.73
N PRO A 129 -22.65 -8.33 -11.81
CA PRO A 129 -21.53 -7.42 -12.00
C PRO A 129 -21.65 -6.50 -13.24
N LEU A 130 -22.38 -6.89 -14.29
CA LEU A 130 -22.65 -6.00 -15.43
C LEU A 130 -23.56 -4.81 -15.09
N GLU A 131 -24.47 -4.95 -14.12
CA GLU A 131 -25.37 -3.86 -13.74
C GLU A 131 -24.62 -2.70 -13.07
N LYS A 132 -23.46 -2.99 -12.45
CA LYS A 132 -22.54 -1.97 -11.92
C LYS A 132 -21.92 -1.08 -13.00
N LEU A 133 -21.85 -1.51 -14.26
CA LEU A 133 -21.32 -0.66 -15.35
C LEU A 133 -22.19 0.60 -15.56
N ASN A 134 -23.46 0.53 -15.17
CA ASN A 134 -24.40 1.65 -15.23
C ASN A 134 -24.44 2.49 -13.95
N CYS A 135 -23.49 2.31 -13.01
CA CYS A 135 -23.31 3.25 -11.90
C CYS A 135 -23.08 4.66 -12.50
N GLU A 136 -24.04 5.58 -12.35
CA GLU A 136 -23.77 7.01 -12.58
C GLU A 136 -22.51 7.35 -11.77
N LYS A 137 -21.45 7.80 -12.46
CA LYS A 137 -20.18 8.17 -11.84
C LYS A 137 -20.48 9.13 -10.69
N LYS A 138 -20.41 8.64 -9.45
CA LYS A 138 -20.06 9.52 -8.34
C LYS A 138 -18.66 10.01 -8.70
N GLU A 139 -18.55 11.26 -9.10
CA GLU A 139 -17.25 11.94 -9.22
C GLU A 139 -16.43 11.53 -8.00
N LYS A 140 -15.20 11.03 -8.24
CA LYS A 140 -14.22 10.77 -7.18
C LYS A 140 -14.36 11.91 -6.20
N LYS A 141 -14.88 11.64 -4.98
CA LYS A 141 -14.84 12.63 -3.92
C LYS A 141 -13.37 12.95 -3.80
N ASP A 142 -13.01 14.18 -4.16
CA ASP A 142 -11.72 14.78 -3.86
C ASP A 142 -11.31 14.23 -2.48
N GLU A 143 -10.13 13.61 -2.36
CA GLU A 143 -9.60 13.12 -1.08
C GLU A 143 -9.35 14.34 -0.19
N ILE A 144 -10.44 14.86 0.37
CA ILE A 144 -10.48 16.00 1.25
C ILE A 144 -10.13 15.43 2.61
N ILE A 145 -8.83 15.41 2.89
CA ILE A 145 -8.34 15.07 4.21
C ILE A 145 -8.57 16.30 5.10
N ASN A 146 -9.42 16.14 6.10
CA ASN A 146 -9.64 17.17 7.12
C ASN A 146 -8.49 17.14 8.12
N TYR A 147 -7.57 18.12 8.03
CA TYR A 147 -6.54 18.28 9.05
C TYR A 147 -7.03 19.27 10.12
N PRO A 148 -6.93 18.95 11.43
CA PRO A 148 -7.52 19.73 12.52
C PRO A 148 -7.03 21.18 12.64
N PHE A 149 -5.93 21.54 11.96
CA PHE A 149 -5.35 22.90 11.99
C PHE A 149 -5.26 23.59 10.63
N ILE A 150 -5.37 22.87 9.51
CA ILE A 150 -5.11 23.43 8.16
C ILE A 150 -6.40 23.45 7.31
N GLY A 151 -7.44 22.72 7.74
CA GLY A 151 -8.71 22.63 7.01
C GLY A 151 -8.68 21.57 5.91
N GLN A 152 -9.56 21.72 4.94
CA GLN A 152 -9.74 20.80 3.81
C GLN A 152 -8.62 20.99 2.79
N ILE A 153 -7.68 20.05 2.72
CA ILE A 153 -6.63 20.05 1.68
C ILE A 153 -6.96 18.97 0.66
N ASN A 154 -7.04 19.37 -0.60
CA ASN A 154 -7.15 18.46 -1.72
C ASN A 154 -5.75 18.10 -2.23
N LEU A 155 -5.31 16.87 -1.93
CA LEU A 155 -3.98 16.38 -2.31
C LEU A 155 -3.83 16.23 -3.84
N SER A 156 -4.91 15.94 -4.55
CA SER A 156 -4.90 15.73 -6.00
C SER A 156 -4.71 17.02 -6.81
N LYS A 157 -4.94 18.18 -6.20
CA LYS A 157 -4.79 19.51 -6.84
C LYS A 157 -3.48 20.22 -6.47
N LEU A 158 -2.62 19.60 -5.67
CA LEU A 158 -1.36 20.22 -5.24
C LEU A 158 -0.31 20.11 -6.37
N SER A 159 0.36 21.22 -6.68
CA SER A 159 1.42 21.20 -7.69
C SER A 159 2.65 20.43 -7.19
N LEU A 160 3.31 19.68 -8.08
CA LEU A 160 4.50 18.86 -7.76
C LEU A 160 5.64 19.65 -7.06
N PRO A 161 5.91 20.93 -7.40
CA PRO A 161 6.90 21.72 -6.66
C PRO A 161 6.49 21.99 -5.21
N ILE A 162 5.21 22.32 -4.98
CA ILE A 162 4.71 22.59 -3.63
C ILE A 162 4.74 21.29 -2.80
N LEU A 163 4.32 20.18 -3.40
CA LEU A 163 4.39 18.87 -2.75
C LEU A 163 5.84 18.51 -2.36
N THR A 164 6.79 18.72 -3.27
CA THR A 164 8.21 18.49 -3.00
C THR A 164 8.73 19.33 -1.82
N VAL A 165 8.36 20.62 -1.77
CA VAL A 165 8.75 21.51 -0.66
C VAL A 165 8.16 21.03 0.67
N VAL A 166 6.88 20.66 0.69
CA VAL A 166 6.20 20.20 1.90
C VAL A 166 6.79 18.88 2.40
N VAL A 167 6.93 17.89 1.52
CA VAL A 167 7.47 16.57 1.87
C VAL A 167 8.94 16.68 2.30
N GLY A 168 9.74 17.47 1.59
CA GLY A 168 11.14 17.71 1.96
C GLY A 168 11.29 18.45 3.29
N ALA A 169 10.39 19.38 3.60
CA ALA A 169 10.37 20.04 4.91
C ALA A 169 10.03 19.04 6.02
N LEU A 170 9.01 18.21 5.84
CA LEU A 170 8.62 17.19 6.82
C LEU A 170 9.74 16.17 7.07
N ASP A 171 10.44 15.73 6.02
CA ASP A 171 11.58 14.82 6.15
C ASP A 171 12.80 15.51 6.79
N GLY A 172 12.98 16.81 6.57
CA GLY A 172 14.01 17.61 7.24
C GLY A 172 13.85 17.70 8.76
N PHE A 173 12.62 17.58 9.27
CA PHE A 173 12.31 17.50 10.71
C PHE A 173 12.44 16.07 11.28
N ASN A 174 13.04 15.13 10.54
CA ASN A 174 13.36 13.80 11.04
C ASN A 174 14.57 13.85 11.99
N PRO A 175 14.51 13.20 13.17
CA PRO A 175 15.65 13.09 14.09
C PRO A 175 16.96 12.67 13.43
N CYS A 176 16.93 11.79 12.42
CA CYS A 176 18.12 11.37 11.67
C CYS A 176 18.67 12.52 10.82
N ALA A 177 17.82 13.23 10.09
CA ALA A 177 18.20 14.36 9.25
C ALA A 177 18.74 15.53 10.09
N MET A 178 18.16 15.75 11.27
CA MET A 178 18.63 16.79 12.19
C MET A 178 20.07 16.58 12.67
N TRP A 179 20.48 15.35 12.97
CA TRP A 179 21.87 15.07 13.37
C TRP A 179 22.87 15.34 12.25
N VAL A 180 22.51 15.00 11.02
CA VAL A 180 23.32 15.29 9.83
C VAL A 180 23.44 16.80 9.60
N LEU A 181 22.35 17.54 9.79
CA LEU A 181 22.35 19.00 9.72
C LEU A 181 23.27 19.62 10.78
N LEU A 182 23.19 19.16 12.03
CA LEU A 182 24.05 19.64 13.11
C LEU A 182 25.54 19.39 12.81
N PHE A 183 25.86 18.22 12.26
CA PHE A 183 27.21 17.91 11.80
C PHE A 183 27.68 18.87 10.70
N LEU A 184 26.84 19.14 9.69
CA LEU A 184 27.15 20.09 8.63
C LEU A 184 27.40 21.49 9.21
N ILE A 185 26.55 21.96 10.11
CA ILE A 185 26.70 23.27 10.76
C ILE A 185 28.03 23.32 11.54
N ALA A 186 28.35 22.29 12.34
CA ALA A 186 29.60 22.23 13.11
C ALA A 186 30.85 22.28 12.21
N LEU A 187 30.81 21.67 11.04
CA LEU A 187 31.86 21.74 10.03
C LEU A 187 31.99 23.17 9.47
N LEU A 188 30.86 23.79 9.10
CA LEU A 188 30.82 25.11 8.48
C LEU A 188 31.19 26.26 9.45
N VAL A 189 30.92 26.13 10.76
CA VAL A 189 31.25 27.16 11.77
C VAL A 189 32.75 27.48 11.79
N ASN A 190 33.61 26.52 11.45
CA ASN A 190 35.06 26.72 11.41
C ASN A 190 35.57 27.32 10.08
N VAL A 191 34.69 27.50 9.09
CA VAL A 191 35.03 28.03 7.77
C VAL A 191 34.92 29.57 7.76
N LYS A 192 36.07 30.24 7.74
CA LYS A 192 36.15 31.72 7.82
C LYS A 192 35.66 32.48 6.57
N SER A 193 35.34 31.80 5.47
CA SER A 193 34.97 32.44 4.19
C SER A 193 33.58 32.04 3.72
N ARG A 194 32.70 33.03 3.46
CA ARG A 194 31.33 32.81 2.96
C ARG A 194 31.30 32.05 1.64
N LYS A 195 32.26 32.29 0.74
CA LYS A 195 32.35 31.58 -0.55
C LYS A 195 32.67 30.09 -0.34
N LYS A 196 33.60 29.79 0.57
CA LYS A 196 33.92 28.40 0.93
C LYS A 196 32.75 27.71 1.64
N MET A 197 32.00 28.44 2.46
CA MET A 197 30.82 27.93 3.14
C MET A 197 29.72 27.50 2.16
N TRP A 198 29.39 28.34 1.16
CA TRP A 198 28.43 27.98 0.11
C TRP A 198 28.90 26.81 -0.75
N LEU A 199 30.20 26.73 -1.04
CA LEU A 199 30.76 25.65 -1.84
C LEU A 199 30.72 24.32 -1.08
N VAL A 200 31.18 24.29 0.17
CA VAL A 200 31.16 23.09 1.02
C VAL A 200 29.74 22.64 1.32
N GLY A 201 28.86 23.55 1.75
CA GLY A 201 27.46 23.24 2.06
C GLY A 201 26.67 22.82 0.82
N GLY A 202 26.88 23.50 -0.31
CA GLY A 202 26.24 23.18 -1.58
C GLY A 202 26.65 21.80 -2.11
N THR A 203 27.95 21.48 -2.08
CA THR A 203 28.42 20.13 -2.46
C THR A 203 27.84 19.06 -1.55
N PHE A 204 27.78 19.31 -0.24
CA PHE A 204 27.18 18.36 0.70
C PHE A 204 25.70 18.07 0.40
N ILE A 205 24.90 19.12 0.20
CA ILE A 205 23.47 18.98 -0.14
C ILE A 205 23.30 18.25 -1.47
N LEU A 206 24.10 18.61 -2.48
CA LEU A 206 24.02 17.99 -3.81
C LEU A 206 24.42 16.51 -3.78
N ALA A 207 25.51 16.17 -3.10
CA ALA A 207 25.96 14.79 -2.93
C ALA A 207 24.91 13.97 -2.17
N SER A 208 24.41 14.49 -1.04
CA SER A 208 23.35 13.83 -0.27
C SER A 208 22.08 13.61 -1.09
N GLY A 209 21.65 14.62 -1.86
CA GLY A 209 20.48 14.53 -2.73
C GLY A 209 20.67 13.51 -3.85
N ALA A 210 21.85 13.46 -4.47
CA ALA A 210 22.18 12.50 -5.52
C ALA A 210 22.19 11.06 -5.00
N VAL A 211 22.81 10.83 -3.84
CA VAL A 211 22.81 9.50 -3.20
C VAL A 211 21.39 9.09 -2.83
N TYR A 212 20.59 9.99 -2.26
CA TYR A 212 19.20 9.69 -1.90
C TYR A 212 18.36 9.34 -3.14
N PHE A 213 18.49 10.12 -4.22
CA PHE A 213 17.82 9.84 -5.48
C PHE A 213 18.24 8.48 -6.09
N LEU A 214 19.53 8.18 -6.10
CA LEU A 214 20.04 6.90 -6.60
C LEU A 214 19.56 5.73 -5.76
N LEU A 215 19.58 5.86 -4.43
CA LEU A 215 19.05 4.83 -3.53
C LEU A 215 17.56 4.62 -3.78
N LEU A 216 16.75 5.68 -3.79
CA LEU A 216 15.32 5.55 -4.06
C LEU A 216 15.04 4.93 -5.43
N THR A 217 15.76 5.32 -6.47
CA THR A 217 15.54 4.82 -7.84
C THR A 217 16.03 3.37 -8.01
N ALA A 218 17.20 3.04 -7.49
CA ALA A 218 17.80 1.70 -7.63
C ALA A 218 17.16 0.68 -6.69
N TRP A 219 16.80 1.07 -5.46
CA TRP A 219 16.19 0.17 -4.48
C TRP A 219 14.70 -0.05 -4.69
N LEU A 220 13.96 0.89 -5.30
CA LEU A 220 12.51 0.72 -5.52
C LEU A 220 12.20 -0.58 -6.28
N ASN A 221 12.94 -0.85 -7.35
CA ASN A 221 12.77 -2.07 -8.14
C ASN A 221 13.22 -3.32 -7.39
N LEU A 222 14.24 -3.22 -6.54
CA LEU A 222 14.74 -4.32 -5.70
C LEU A 222 13.71 -4.70 -4.62
N PHE A 223 13.09 -3.72 -3.97
CA PHE A 223 12.08 -3.96 -2.94
C PHE A 223 10.75 -4.48 -3.50
N LEU A 224 10.39 -4.10 -4.73
CA LEU A 224 9.22 -4.66 -5.40
C LEU A 224 9.46 -6.10 -5.88
N ALA A 225 10.71 -6.45 -6.24
CA ALA A 225 11.07 -7.79 -6.69
C ALA A 225 11.21 -8.81 -5.55
N ILE A 226 11.56 -8.38 -4.35
CA ILE A 226 11.77 -9.27 -3.21
C ILE A 226 10.61 -9.08 -2.23
N SER A 227 9.76 -10.10 -2.05
CA SER A 227 8.67 -10.16 -1.04
C SER A 227 9.14 -10.08 0.43
N TYR A 228 10.36 -9.59 0.69
CA TYR A 228 11.03 -9.52 1.98
C TYR A 228 10.64 -8.32 2.85
N VAL A 229 9.70 -7.49 2.40
CA VAL A 229 9.25 -6.28 3.14
C VAL A 229 8.82 -6.60 4.57
N GLY A 230 8.28 -7.80 4.80
CA GLY A 230 7.91 -8.29 6.14
C GLY A 230 9.10 -8.59 7.04
N LEU A 231 10.06 -9.40 6.57
CA LEU A 231 11.20 -9.82 7.39
C LEU A 231 12.15 -8.66 7.68
N THR A 232 12.44 -7.81 6.69
CA THR A 232 13.30 -6.63 6.90
C THR A 232 12.68 -5.66 7.90
N ARG A 233 11.37 -5.43 7.83
CA ARG A 233 10.63 -4.61 8.79
C ARG A 233 10.73 -5.16 10.21
N ILE A 234 10.57 -6.47 10.39
CA ILE A 234 10.68 -7.12 11.71
C ILE A 234 12.09 -6.99 12.26
N ILE A 235 13.12 -7.27 11.45
CA ILE A 235 14.53 -7.17 11.86
C ILE A 235 14.88 -5.74 12.27
N ILE A 236 14.57 -4.75 11.43
CA ILE A 236 14.84 -3.33 11.73
C ILE A 236 14.07 -2.90 12.98
N GLY A 237 12.82 -3.34 13.13
CA GLY A 237 12.00 -3.07 14.30
C GLY A 237 12.60 -3.62 15.60
N ILE A 238 13.09 -4.86 15.59
CA ILE A 238 13.75 -5.48 16.75
C ILE A 238 15.04 -4.73 17.11
N ILE A 239 15.85 -4.38 16.11
CA ILE A 239 17.09 -3.61 16.32
C ILE A 239 16.76 -2.24 16.92
N ALA A 240 15.76 -1.54 16.37
CA ALA A 240 15.34 -0.23 16.86
C ALA A 240 14.78 -0.28 18.28
N LEU A 241 13.96 -1.29 18.61
CA LEU A 241 13.45 -1.50 19.97
C LEU A 241 14.59 -1.81 20.95
N GLY A 242 15.53 -2.68 20.55
CA GLY A 242 16.70 -3.01 21.36
C GLY A 242 17.56 -1.77 21.65
N ALA A 243 17.87 -0.99 20.61
CA ALA A 243 18.63 0.26 20.75
C ALA A 243 17.88 1.30 21.59
N GLY A 244 16.57 1.44 21.39
CA GLY A 244 15.72 2.35 22.17
C GLY A 244 15.65 1.98 23.64
N ILE A 245 15.43 0.70 23.96
CA ILE A 245 15.43 0.19 25.35
C ILE A 245 16.82 0.39 25.98
N TRP A 246 17.89 0.12 25.24
CA TRP A 246 19.26 0.34 25.71
C TRP A 246 19.51 1.82 26.03
N GLN A 247 19.07 2.73 25.17
CA GLN A 247 19.22 4.17 25.37
C GLN A 247 18.39 4.68 26.57
N ILE A 248 17.16 4.20 26.73
CA ILE A 248 16.29 4.53 27.88
C ILE A 248 16.89 3.98 29.17
N ARG A 249 17.37 2.74 29.16
CA ARG A 249 18.06 2.14 30.32
C ARG A 249 19.28 2.98 30.68
N ASN A 250 20.12 3.33 29.71
CA ASN A 250 21.29 4.19 29.95
C ASN A 250 20.88 5.55 30.52
N PHE A 251 19.80 6.16 30.03
CA PHE A 251 19.29 7.43 30.55
C PHE A 251 18.80 7.33 32.01
N ILE A 252 18.07 6.27 32.37
CA ILE A 252 17.50 6.08 33.71
C ILE A 252 18.57 5.63 34.73
N VAL A 253 19.51 4.78 34.31
CA VAL A 253 20.62 4.30 35.14
C VAL A 253 21.71 5.37 35.30
N TYR A 254 21.64 6.45 34.51
CA TYR A 254 22.60 7.54 34.51
C TYR A 254 22.65 8.27 35.86
N LYS A 255 23.86 8.50 36.36
CA LYS A 255 24.13 9.37 37.51
C LYS A 255 24.61 10.73 37.00
N PRO A 256 24.08 11.87 37.49
CA PRO A 256 24.50 13.19 37.01
C PRO A 256 25.99 13.42 37.28
N GLY A 257 26.75 13.78 36.23
CA GLY A 257 28.16 14.19 36.33
C GLY A 257 29.19 13.33 35.60
N VAL A 258 28.82 12.18 35.02
CA VAL A 258 29.77 11.31 34.29
C VAL A 258 29.24 11.00 32.89
N CYS A 259 29.48 11.91 31.94
CA CYS A 259 29.31 11.52 30.54
C CYS A 259 30.43 10.52 30.23
N GLU A 260 30.10 9.25 30.01
CA GLU A 260 30.96 8.31 29.26
C GLU A 260 31.00 8.73 27.78
N VAL A 261 31.33 10.00 27.50
CA VAL A 261 31.99 10.30 26.23
C VAL A 261 33.32 9.58 26.31
N ALA A 262 33.64 8.83 25.26
CA ALA A 262 34.91 8.12 25.10
C ALA A 262 36.06 8.93 25.73
N PRO A 263 36.97 8.29 26.49
CA PRO A 263 37.90 9.00 27.37
C PRO A 263 38.54 10.16 26.62
N VAL A 264 38.30 11.37 27.11
CA VAL A 264 38.61 12.66 26.46
C VAL A 264 40.11 12.86 26.20
N ASN A 265 40.95 11.91 26.61
CA ASN A 265 42.40 11.87 26.36
C ASN A 265 42.86 10.51 25.78
N SER A 266 42.04 9.83 24.98
CA SER A 266 42.52 8.64 24.26
C SER A 266 43.39 9.08 23.08
N LYS A 267 44.60 8.50 22.94
CA LYS A 267 45.49 8.69 21.78
C LYS A 267 44.78 8.52 20.42
N ARG A 268 43.68 7.75 20.42
CA ARG A 268 42.84 7.49 19.25
C ARG A 268 41.97 8.69 18.88
N GLN A 269 41.38 9.37 19.86
CA GLN A 269 40.65 10.62 19.64
C GLN A 269 41.57 11.73 19.15
N GLU A 270 42.73 11.93 19.78
CA GLU A 270 43.72 12.92 19.30
C GLU A 270 44.13 12.66 17.86
N LYS A 271 44.45 11.40 17.50
CA LYS A 271 44.77 11.03 16.10
C LYS A 271 43.63 11.30 15.12
N LEU A 272 42.38 11.02 15.50
CA LEU A 272 41.22 11.28 14.64
C LEU A 272 40.98 12.78 14.47
N THR A 273 41.14 13.54 15.54
CA THR A 273 40.95 15.00 15.54
C THR A 273 42.08 15.70 14.77
N GLU A 274 43.32 15.23 14.89
CA GLU A 274 44.46 15.69 14.09
C GLU A 274 44.27 15.38 12.60
N LYS A 275 43.84 14.16 12.26
CA LYS A 275 43.54 13.79 10.87
C LYS A 275 42.42 14.65 10.29
N ALA A 276 41.34 14.86 11.05
CA ALA A 276 40.25 15.74 10.64
C ALA A 276 40.74 17.19 10.45
N LYS A 277 41.56 17.71 11.37
CA LYS A 277 42.17 19.04 11.25
C LYS A 277 43.11 19.15 10.05
N GLN A 278 43.92 18.13 9.73
CA GLN A 278 44.78 18.13 8.54
C GLN A 278 43.97 18.13 7.23
N ILE A 279 42.85 17.40 7.19
CA ILE A 279 41.93 17.39 6.03
C ILE A 279 41.27 18.76 5.85
N VAL A 280 40.98 19.46 6.96
CA VAL A 280 40.29 20.77 6.96
C VAL A 280 41.25 21.97 6.80
N GLN A 281 42.49 21.87 7.28
CA GLN A 281 43.49 22.96 7.26
C GLN A 281 44.41 22.95 6.05
N SER A 282 44.62 21.80 5.40
CA SER A 282 45.39 21.80 4.17
C SER A 282 44.63 22.51 3.06
N SER A 283 45.35 23.24 2.22
CA SER A 283 44.88 24.05 1.08
C SER A 283 44.15 23.27 -0.02
N ALA A 284 43.57 22.11 0.29
CA ALA A 284 42.94 21.22 -0.66
C ALA A 284 41.41 21.28 -0.55
N LEU A 285 40.82 22.35 -1.11
CA LEU A 285 39.42 22.34 -1.56
C LEU A 285 39.04 21.01 -2.26
N PRO A 286 39.90 20.41 -3.11
CA PRO A 286 39.66 19.10 -3.70
C PRO A 286 39.54 17.94 -2.70
N ALA A 287 40.34 17.92 -1.62
CA ALA A 287 40.28 16.86 -0.62
C ALA A 287 39.02 16.97 0.26
N THR A 288 38.59 18.20 0.57
CA THR A 288 37.32 18.42 1.25
C THR A 288 36.12 18.07 0.37
N LEU A 289 36.20 18.32 -0.94
CA LEU A 289 35.15 17.94 -1.90
C LEU A 289 35.08 16.41 -2.06
N LEU A 290 36.22 15.73 -2.15
CA LEU A 290 36.31 14.26 -2.20
C LEU A 290 35.89 13.58 -0.90
N GLY A 291 36.02 14.23 0.26
CA GLY A 291 35.55 13.68 1.53
C GLY A 291 34.04 13.83 1.75
N ILE A 292 33.37 14.65 0.94
CA ILE A 292 31.93 14.90 1.00
C ILE A 292 31.15 13.98 0.05
N ILE A 293 31.74 13.66 -1.10
CA ILE A 293 31.21 12.71 -2.10
C ILE A 293 31.51 11.29 -1.64
#